data_AF-A0A936SSX2-F1
#
_entry.id   AF-A0A936SSX2-F1
#
_cell.length_a   1.000
_cell.length_b   1.000
_cell.length_c   1.000
_cell.angle_alpha   90.00
_cell.angle_beta   90.00
_cell.angle_gamma   90.00
#
_symmetry.space_group_name_H-M   'P 1'
#
loop_
_entity.id
_entity.type
_entity.pdbx_description
1 polymer ?
#
loop_
_entity_poly.entity_id
_entity_poly.type
_entity_poly.pdbx_seq_one_letter_code
_entity_poly.pdbx_strand_id
1 'polypeptide(L)'
;MPIEKPHRTPIRARPAALLALLAIVLFPFEWLGAHWGQLGALIDSTFPTEAWHALGHASLFGLLGLLALACYPALRDRPARYAALLLAGAGQELLQLAFKQRPVNFDDGRDLLVDACGLALAFGLAWLTRRANEKGGHAPRSHPPTSPI
;
A
#
# COMPACT_ATOMS: atom_id res chain seq x y z
N MET A 1 14.13 23.90 34.30
CA MET A 1 12.87 23.49 33.64
C MET A 1 13.12 22.15 32.94
N PRO A 2 12.43 21.07 33.30
CA PRO A 2 12.57 19.79 32.60
C PRO A 2 11.87 19.85 31.24
N ILE A 3 12.59 19.48 30.18
CA ILE A 3 12.05 19.38 28.82
C ILE A 3 11.28 18.06 28.75
N GLU A 4 9.94 18.13 28.72
CA GLU A 4 9.10 16.95 28.48
C GLU A 4 9.45 16.35 27.11
N LYS A 5 9.83 15.06 27.10
CA LYS A 5 10.07 14.34 25.85
C LYS A 5 8.73 14.05 25.19
N PRO A 6 8.57 14.34 23.88
CA PRO A 6 7.33 14.08 23.18
C PRO A 6 6.98 12.59 23.25
N HIS A 7 5.77 12.32 23.72
CA HIS A 7 5.21 10.98 23.82
C HIS A 7 5.04 10.42 22.40
N ARG A 8 5.97 9.57 21.97
CA ARG A 8 5.84 8.84 20.70
C ARG A 8 4.74 7.82 20.89
N THR A 9 3.59 8.04 20.25
CA THR A 9 2.50 7.07 20.22
C THR A 9 3.02 5.69 19.81
N PRO A 10 2.63 4.62 20.52
CA PRO A 10 3.15 3.29 20.25
C PRO A 10 2.77 2.83 18.85
N ILE A 11 3.76 2.30 18.13
CA ILE A 11 3.73 1.76 16.76
C ILE A 11 2.68 0.62 16.58
N ARG A 12 2.00 0.18 17.65
CA ARG A 12 1.06 -0.94 17.69
C ARG A 12 -0.18 -0.81 16.80
N ALA A 13 -0.61 0.41 16.43
CA ALA A 13 -1.79 0.58 15.57
C ALA A 13 -1.52 0.21 14.10
N ARG A 14 -0.26 0.24 13.65
CA ARG A 14 0.10 0.08 12.23
C ARG A 14 -0.10 -1.34 11.69
N PRO A 15 0.30 -2.41 12.41
CA PRO A 15 0.07 -3.78 11.94
C PRO A 15 -1.41 -4.14 11.84
N ALA A 16 -2.25 -3.67 12.77
CA ALA A 16 -3.69 -3.91 12.72
C ALA A 16 -4.32 -3.27 11.48
N ALA A 17 -3.96 -2.02 11.17
CA ALA A 17 -4.41 -1.36 9.95
C ALA A 17 -3.93 -2.10 8.68
N LEU A 18 -2.71 -2.62 8.68
CA LEU A 18 -2.19 -3.41 7.56
C LEU A 18 -2.96 -4.72 7.38
N LEU A 19 -3.24 -5.43 8.47
CA LEU A 19 -4.02 -6.66 8.44
C LEU A 19 -5.47 -6.40 7.99
N ALA A 20 -6.08 -5.32 8.45
CA ALA A 20 -7.41 -4.92 8.01
C ALA A 20 -7.43 -4.60 6.51
N LEU A 21 -6.44 -3.85 6.01
CA LEU A 21 -6.33 -3.52 4.60
C LEU A 21 -6.03 -4.76 3.73
N LEU A 22 -5.19 -5.66 4.23
CA LEU A 22 -4.94 -6.95 3.57
C LEU A 22 -6.22 -7.80 3.53
N ALA A 23 -6.99 -7.85 4.62
CA ALA A 23 -8.26 -8.55 4.66
C ALA A 23 -9.24 -7.97 3.64
N ILE A 24 -9.31 -6.64 3.50
CA ILE A 24 -10.11 -5.97 2.47
C ILE A 24 -9.65 -6.37 1.07
N VAL A 25 -8.35 -6.27 0.77
CA VAL A 25 -7.80 -6.62 -0.55
C VAL A 25 -8.09 -8.07 -0.93
N LEU A 26 -7.97 -8.99 0.02
CA LEU A 26 -8.21 -10.42 -0.20
C LEU A 26 -9.71 -10.79 -0.16
N PHE A 27 -10.59 -9.85 0.19
CA PHE A 27 -11.99 -10.14 0.39
C PHE A 27 -12.70 -10.34 -0.97
N PRO A 28 -13.50 -11.40 -1.15
CA PRO A 28 -14.15 -11.69 -2.43
C PRO A 28 -15.40 -10.80 -2.62
N PHE A 29 -15.18 -9.52 -2.95
CA PHE A 29 -16.25 -8.52 -3.06
C PHE A 29 -17.31 -8.87 -4.10
N GLU A 30 -16.92 -9.48 -5.22
CA GLU A 30 -17.87 -9.93 -6.24
C GLU A 30 -18.81 -11.02 -5.71
N TRP A 31 -18.27 -12.00 -4.98
CA TRP A 31 -19.10 -13.02 -4.32
C TRP A 31 -20.05 -12.38 -3.31
N LEU A 32 -19.56 -11.44 -2.49
CA LEU A 32 -20.41 -10.78 -1.51
C LEU A 32 -21.48 -9.90 -2.17
N GLY A 33 -21.14 -9.19 -3.25
CA GLY A 33 -22.08 -8.38 -4.03
C GLY A 33 -23.19 -9.23 -4.65
N ALA A 34 -22.85 -10.44 -5.12
CA ALA A 34 -23.83 -11.40 -5.65
C ALA A 34 -24.80 -11.93 -4.57
N HIS A 35 -24.35 -12.06 -3.31
CA HIS A 35 -25.19 -12.54 -2.20
C HIS A 35 -25.90 -11.39 -1.45
N TRP A 36 -25.37 -10.17 -1.53
CA TRP A 36 -25.91 -8.98 -0.90
C TRP A 36 -26.10 -7.87 -1.93
N GLY A 37 -27.27 -7.87 -2.59
CA GLY A 37 -27.54 -7.01 -3.75
C GLY A 37 -27.38 -5.51 -3.51
N GLN A 38 -27.58 -5.00 -2.28
CA GLN A 38 -27.33 -3.59 -1.96
C GLN A 38 -25.85 -3.24 -2.04
N LEU A 39 -24.96 -4.14 -1.59
CA LEU A 39 -23.53 -3.96 -1.73
C LEU A 39 -23.11 -4.08 -3.20
N GLY A 40 -23.68 -5.04 -3.94
CA GLY A 40 -23.46 -5.16 -5.38
C GLY A 40 -23.80 -3.85 -6.12
N ALA A 41 -25.00 -3.30 -5.90
CA ALA A 41 -25.41 -2.04 -6.49
C ALA A 41 -24.52 -0.86 -6.09
N LEU A 42 -24.04 -0.83 -4.84
CA LEU A 42 -23.08 0.18 -4.39
C LEU A 42 -21.76 0.07 -5.16
N ILE A 43 -21.20 -1.14 -5.28
CA ILE A 43 -19.96 -1.41 -6.03
C ILE A 43 -20.13 -0.97 -7.49
N ASP A 44 -21.20 -1.40 -8.15
CA ASP A 44 -21.48 -1.07 -9.55
C ASP A 44 -21.63 0.45 -9.76
N SER A 45 -22.27 1.15 -8.82
CA SER A 45 -22.40 2.61 -8.87
C SER A 45 -21.09 3.36 -8.60
N THR A 46 -20.20 2.77 -7.79
CA THR A 46 -18.90 3.35 -7.42
C THR A 46 -17.86 3.13 -8.53
N PHE A 47 -17.94 1.99 -9.21
CA PHE A 47 -17.02 1.59 -10.28
C PHE A 47 -17.80 1.34 -11.59
N PRO A 48 -18.42 2.37 -12.18
CA PRO A 48 -19.32 2.19 -13.31
C PRO A 48 -18.61 1.82 -14.61
N THR A 49 -17.27 1.88 -14.64
CA THR A 49 -16.46 1.53 -15.82
C THR A 49 -15.21 0.77 -15.42
N GLU A 50 -14.66 0.01 -16.38
CA GLU A 50 -13.38 -0.68 -16.26
C GLU A 50 -12.24 0.24 -15.80
N ALA A 51 -12.23 1.49 -16.27
CA ALA A 51 -11.20 2.45 -15.89
C ALA A 51 -11.32 2.86 -14.40
N TRP A 52 -12.55 3.05 -13.90
CA TRP A 52 -12.78 3.32 -12.48
C TRP A 52 -12.43 2.11 -11.62
N HIS A 53 -12.77 0.91 -12.09
CA HIS A 53 -12.42 -0.34 -11.42
C HIS A 53 -10.89 -0.50 -11.29
N ALA A 54 -10.16 -0.33 -12.39
CA ALA A 54 -8.70 -0.34 -12.39
C ALA A 54 -8.10 0.75 -11.48
N LEU A 55 -8.66 1.96 -11.47
CA LEU A 55 -8.22 3.02 -10.57
C LEU A 55 -8.44 2.64 -9.09
N GLY A 56 -9.55 1.96 -8.77
CA GLY A 56 -9.85 1.40 -7.46
C GLY A 56 -8.78 0.40 -7.01
N HIS A 57 -8.47 -0.57 -7.87
CA HIS A 57 -7.40 -1.56 -7.67
C HIS A 57 -6.04 -0.92 -7.42
N ALA A 58 -5.58 -0.06 -8.35
CA ALA A 58 -4.31 0.63 -8.22
C ALA A 58 -4.22 1.46 -6.92
N SER A 59 -5.31 2.13 -6.54
CA SER A 59 -5.37 2.92 -5.30
C SER A 59 -5.31 2.04 -4.06
N LEU A 60 -6.05 0.93 -4.03
CA LEU A 60 -6.09 0.01 -2.90
C LEU A 60 -4.72 -0.67 -2.67
N PHE A 61 -4.10 -1.15 -3.74
CA PHE A 61 -2.75 -1.73 -3.68
C PHE A 61 -1.67 -0.68 -3.40
N GLY A 62 -1.83 0.55 -3.88
CA GLY A 62 -0.97 1.67 -3.50
C GLY A 62 -1.02 1.97 -1.99
N LEU A 63 -2.22 2.01 -1.41
CA LEU A 63 -2.41 2.18 0.04
C LEU A 63 -1.82 1.00 0.82
N LEU A 64 -2.03 -0.23 0.35
CA LEU A 64 -1.45 -1.44 0.96
C LEU A 64 0.07 -1.34 0.97
N GLY A 65 0.67 -0.97 -0.16
CA GLY A 65 2.10 -0.76 -0.31
C GLY A 65 2.65 0.30 0.64
N LEU A 66 2.02 1.49 0.68
CA LEU A 66 2.43 2.58 1.57
C LEU A 66 2.35 2.18 3.04
N LEU A 67 1.26 1.51 3.43
CA LEU A 67 1.06 1.07 4.80
C LEU A 67 2.04 -0.04 5.17
N ALA A 68 2.33 -0.99 4.28
CA ALA A 68 3.36 -2.01 4.48
C ALA A 68 4.74 -1.37 4.67
N LEU A 69 5.11 -0.38 3.85
CA LEU A 69 6.38 0.36 3.97
C LEU A 69 6.42 1.26 5.21
N ALA A 70 5.28 1.67 5.77
CA ALA A 70 5.18 2.42 7.01
C ALA A 70 5.27 1.50 8.25
N CYS A 71 4.74 0.28 8.17
CA CYS A 71 4.84 -0.75 9.20
C CYS A 71 6.25 -1.36 9.26
N TYR A 72 6.84 -1.60 8.08
CA TYR A 72 8.11 -2.31 7.93
C TYR A 72 9.08 -1.47 7.08
N PRO A 73 9.73 -0.44 7.68
CA PRO A 73 10.68 0.41 6.96
C PRO A 73 11.81 -0.36 6.27
N ALA A 74 12.20 -1.53 6.82
CA ALA A 74 13.21 -2.41 6.24
C ALA A 74 12.87 -2.93 4.83
N LEU A 75 11.60 -2.90 4.42
CA LEU A 75 11.19 -3.24 3.05
C LEU A 75 11.63 -2.19 2.02
N ARG A 76 11.85 -0.93 2.44
CA ARG A 76 12.30 0.16 1.56
C ARG A 76 13.69 -0.07 0.98
N ASP A 77 14.53 -0.83 1.69
CA ASP A 77 15.90 -1.18 1.29
C ASP A 77 15.99 -2.52 0.55
N ARG A 78 14.88 -3.26 0.48
CA ARG A 78 14.87 -4.64 -0.02
C ARG A 78 13.75 -4.78 -1.07
N PRO A 79 13.92 -4.22 -2.29
CA PRO A 79 12.89 -4.21 -3.32
C PRO A 79 12.39 -5.61 -3.66
N ALA A 80 13.27 -6.63 -3.64
CA ALA A 80 12.88 -8.02 -3.83
C ALA A 80 11.88 -8.54 -2.77
N ARG A 81 12.02 -8.12 -1.52
CA ARG A 81 11.06 -8.48 -0.45
C ARG A 81 9.76 -7.72 -0.56
N TYR A 82 9.82 -6.47 -1.02
CA TYR A 82 8.62 -5.69 -1.28
C TYR A 82 7.85 -6.24 -2.48
N ALA A 83 8.56 -6.68 -3.52
CA ALA A 83 7.97 -7.36 -4.67
C ALA A 83 7.27 -8.67 -4.29
N ALA A 84 7.60 -9.30 -3.16
CA ALA A 84 6.83 -10.44 -2.66
C ALA A 84 5.37 -10.08 -2.31
N LEU A 85 5.04 -8.79 -2.10
CA LEU A 85 3.65 -8.35 -1.97
C LEU A 85 2.86 -8.49 -3.29
N LEU A 86 3.55 -8.47 -4.44
CA LEU A 86 2.91 -8.77 -5.74
C LEU A 86 2.39 -10.21 -5.78
N LEU A 87 3.05 -11.13 -5.07
CA LEU A 87 2.57 -12.51 -4.93
C LEU A 87 1.27 -12.58 -4.13
N ALA A 88 1.01 -11.63 -3.24
CA ALA A 88 -0.28 -11.56 -2.55
C ALA A 88 -1.40 -11.10 -3.49
N GLY A 89 -1.13 -10.13 -4.37
CA GLY A 89 -2.07 -9.73 -5.43
C GLY A 89 -2.32 -10.86 -6.44
N ALA A 90 -1.26 -11.51 -6.93
CA ALA A 90 -1.38 -12.69 -7.78
C ALA A 90 -2.14 -13.83 -7.09
N GLY A 91 -1.89 -14.05 -5.80
CA GLY A 91 -2.62 -15.02 -5.00
C GLY A 91 -4.11 -14.69 -4.88
N GLN A 92 -4.46 -13.42 -4.73
CA GLN A 92 -5.85 -12.96 -4.69
C GLN A 92 -6.56 -13.26 -6.02
N GLU A 93 -5.95 -12.93 -7.14
CA GLU A 93 -6.50 -13.19 -8.47
C GLU A 93 -6.68 -14.69 -8.73
N LEU A 94 -5.70 -15.51 -8.34
CA LEU A 94 -5.80 -16.97 -8.43
C LEU A 94 -6.94 -17.55 -7.58
N LEU A 95 -7.14 -17.04 -6.36
CA LEU A 95 -8.26 -17.44 -5.52
C LEU A 95 -9.59 -17.06 -6.15
N GLN A 96 -9.68 -15.84 -6.68
CA GLN A 96 -10.88 -15.34 -7.37
C GLN A 96 -11.23 -16.19 -8.60
N LEU A 97 -10.23 -16.58 -9.39
CA LEU A 97 -10.42 -17.48 -10.53
C LEU A 97 -10.87 -18.89 -10.11
N ALA A 98 -10.28 -19.43 -9.04
CA ALA A 98 -10.69 -20.71 -8.48
C ALA A 98 -12.16 -20.69 -8.05
N PHE A 99 -12.62 -19.59 -7.46
CA PHE A 99 -14.04 -19.41 -7.10
C PHE A 99 -14.96 -19.27 -8.33
N LYS A 100 -14.52 -18.56 -9.36
CA LYS A 100 -15.31 -18.37 -10.61
C LYS A 100 -15.38 -19.62 -11.49
N GLN A 101 -14.57 -20.64 -11.21
CA GLN A 101 -14.47 -21.87 -12.01
C GLN A 101 -14.26 -21.59 -13.52
N ARG A 102 -13.56 -20.50 -13.86
CA ARG A 102 -13.28 -20.10 -15.24
C ARG A 102 -11.78 -20.07 -15.52
N PRO A 103 -11.35 -20.24 -16.78
CA PRO A 103 -9.94 -20.08 -17.13
C PRO A 103 -9.48 -18.62 -16.95
N VAL A 104 -8.16 -18.46 -16.79
CA VAL A 104 -7.48 -17.16 -16.85
C VAL A 104 -7.77 -16.50 -18.20
N ASN A 105 -8.19 -15.25 -18.18
CA ASN A 105 -8.40 -14.42 -19.36
C ASN A 105 -7.43 -13.21 -19.37
N PHE A 106 -7.54 -12.38 -20.40
CA PHE A 106 -6.70 -11.20 -20.55
C PHE A 106 -6.97 -10.14 -19.46
N ASP A 107 -8.22 -10.01 -19.02
CA ASP A 107 -8.63 -9.02 -18.02
C ASP A 107 -7.98 -9.31 -16.65
N ASP A 108 -7.87 -10.59 -16.27
CA ASP A 108 -7.18 -11.02 -15.04
C ASP A 108 -5.69 -10.57 -15.04
N GLY A 109 -5.04 -10.68 -16.20
CA GLY A 109 -3.66 -10.23 -16.37
C GLY A 109 -3.51 -8.71 -16.34
N ARG A 110 -4.49 -7.99 -16.88
CA ARG A 110 -4.56 -6.52 -16.82
C ARG A 110 -4.73 -6.06 -15.37
N ASP A 111 -5.60 -6.69 -14.61
CA ASP A 111 -5.88 -6.32 -13.22
C ASP A 111 -4.63 -6.56 -12.34
N LEU A 112 -3.93 -7.67 -12.54
CA LEU A 112 -2.63 -7.94 -11.89
C LEU A 112 -1.57 -6.87 -12.22
N LEU A 113 -1.52 -6.41 -13.47
CA LEU A 113 -0.60 -5.33 -13.88
C LEU A 113 -0.95 -4.01 -13.20
N VAL A 114 -2.25 -3.71 -13.07
CA VAL A 114 -2.75 -2.50 -12.40
C VAL A 114 -2.41 -2.53 -10.90
N ASP A 115 -2.58 -3.67 -10.23
CA ASP A 115 -2.17 -3.87 -8.84
C ASP A 115 -0.66 -3.65 -8.67
N ALA A 116 0.13 -4.18 -9.60
CA ALA A 116 1.58 -4.01 -9.63
C ALA A 116 1.99 -2.54 -9.78
N CYS A 117 1.30 -1.79 -10.64
CA CYS A 117 1.48 -0.35 -10.79
C CYS A 117 1.20 0.39 -9.48
N GLY A 118 0.11 0.06 -8.77
CA GLY A 118 -0.21 0.63 -7.46
C GLY A 118 0.91 0.42 -6.44
N LEU A 119 1.39 -0.83 -6.30
CA LEU A 119 2.51 -1.16 -5.42
C LEU A 119 3.81 -0.45 -5.81
N ALA A 120 4.11 -0.36 -7.10
CA ALA A 120 5.29 0.33 -7.61
C ALA A 120 5.25 1.84 -7.31
N LEU A 121 4.09 2.48 -7.48
CA LEU A 121 3.89 3.90 -7.13
C LEU A 121 4.12 4.13 -5.63
N ALA A 122 3.58 3.28 -4.77
CA ALA A 122 3.80 3.34 -3.33
C ALA A 122 5.29 3.26 -2.95
N PHE A 123 6.03 2.35 -3.59
CA PHE A 123 7.48 2.23 -3.39
C PHE A 123 8.23 3.47 -3.87
N GLY A 124 7.89 3.97 -5.06
CA GLY A 124 8.48 5.19 -5.63
C GLY A 124 8.28 6.41 -4.73
N LEU A 125 7.07 6.60 -4.20
CA LEU A 125 6.76 7.68 -3.25
C LEU A 125 7.56 7.55 -1.95
N ALA A 126 7.64 6.35 -1.37
CA ALA A 126 8.44 6.11 -0.17
C ALA A 126 9.93 6.40 -0.40
N TRP A 127 10.45 6.04 -1.59
CA TRP A 127 11.83 6.30 -1.98
C TRP A 127 12.11 7.81 -2.15
N LEU A 128 11.24 8.54 -2.86
CA LEU A 128 11.35 9.98 -3.04
C LEU A 128 11.32 10.73 -1.70
N THR A 129 10.41 10.34 -0.82
CA THR A 129 10.27 10.93 0.52
C THR A 129 11.55 10.75 1.34
N ARG A 130 12.16 9.56 1.29
CA ARG A 130 13.44 9.30 1.94
C ARG A 130 14.56 10.19 1.36
N ARG A 131 14.67 10.27 0.04
CA ARG A 131 15.69 11.10 -0.64
C ARG A 131 15.56 12.58 -0.28
N ALA A 132 14.34 13.09 -0.16
CA ALA A 132 14.10 14.47 0.27
C ALA A 132 14.60 14.72 1.70
N ASN A 133 14.33 13.78 2.62
CA ASN A 133 14.77 13.89 4.01
C ASN A 133 16.30 13.82 4.16
N GLU A 134 16.98 13.02 3.35
CA GLU A 134 18.45 12.92 3.35
C GLU A 134 19.11 14.25 2.93
N LYS A 135 18.54 14.96 1.95
CA LYS A 135 19.02 16.28 1.51
C LYS A 135 18.80 17.37 2.56
N GLY A 136 17.68 17.34 3.29
CA GLY A 136 17.37 18.31 4.35
C GLY A 136 18.23 18.17 5.61
N GLY A 137 18.80 16.98 5.87
CA GLY A 137 19.64 16.72 7.04
C GLY A 137 21.08 17.23 6.96
N HIS A 138 21.51 17.76 5.82
CA HIS A 138 22.86 18.28 5.59
C HIS A 138 23.02 19.78 5.89
N ALA A 139 22.12 20.38 6.66
CA ALA A 139 22.33 21.74 7.14
C ALA A 139 23.70 21.81 7.85
N PRO A 140 24.62 22.69 7.40
CA PRO A 140 25.96 22.75 7.95
C PRO A 140 25.84 23.03 9.44
N ARG A 141 26.41 22.14 10.27
CA ARG A 141 26.53 22.40 11.70
C ARG A 141 27.37 23.67 11.81
N SER A 142 26.75 24.80 12.13
CA SER A 142 27.46 26.00 12.51
C SER A 142 28.37 25.60 13.67
N HIS A 143 29.67 25.55 13.42
CA HIS A 143 30.64 25.33 14.49
C HIS A 143 30.38 26.38 15.57
N PRO A 144 30.26 25.97 16.85
CA PRO A 144 30.13 26.94 17.92
C PRO A 144 31.34 27.88 17.86
N PRO A 145 31.15 29.20 18.06
CA PRO A 145 32.24 30.14 18.06
C PRO A 145 33.25 29.73 19.14
N THR A 146 34.49 29.45 18.73
CA THR A 146 35.61 29.28 19.65
C THR A 146 35.77 30.59 20.41
N SER A 147 35.50 30.56 21.71
CA SER A 147 35.70 31.72 22.57
C SER A 147 37.21 32.03 22.63
N PRO A 148 37.64 33.27 22.32
CA PRO A 148 39.02 33.67 22.53
C PRO A 148 39.32 33.72 24.04
N ILE A 149 40.43 33.11 24.44
CA ILE A 149 41.04 33.21 25.78
C ILE A 149 41.82 34.52 25.84
#